data_AF-A0A8K0KDR4-F1
#
_entry.id   AF-A0A8K0KDR4-F1
#
_cell.length_a   1.000
_cell.length_b   1.000
_cell.length_c   1.000
_cell.angle_alpha   90.00
_cell.angle_beta   90.00
_cell.angle_gamma   90.00
#
_symmetry.space_group_name_H-M   'P 1'
#
loop_
_entity.id
_entity.type
_entity.pdbx_description
1 polymer ?
#
loop_
_entity_poly.entity_id
_entity_poly.type
_entity_poly.pdbx_seq_one_letter_code
_entity_poly.pdbx_strand_id
1 'polypeptide(L)'
;MTRVEPVGVVGAIIPWNYPLLMLAWKWAPALCTGCTIVLKPAEQTPLTALYMAQLSKEAGFPSGVISVVPGYGPTTGAALVANRDVNKIAFTGSTEVGHLIQKESGSSNLKRVSLELGGKSPLVVFDDVDCEYLIHR
;
A
#
# COMPACT_ATOMS: atom_id res chain seq x y z
N MET A 1 29.93 -5.00 10.40
CA MET A 1 29.16 -5.15 9.15
C MET A 1 27.69 -5.27 9.53
N THR A 2 26.80 -4.46 8.94
CA THR A 2 25.35 -4.51 9.23
C THR A 2 24.64 -5.45 8.26
N ARG A 3 23.64 -6.21 8.74
CA ARG A 3 22.73 -7.02 7.91
C ARG A 3 21.42 -6.26 7.71
N VAL A 4 20.89 -6.28 6.49
CA VAL A 4 19.57 -5.72 6.16
C VAL A 4 18.60 -6.89 6.08
N GLU A 5 17.79 -7.05 7.12
CA GLU A 5 16.87 -8.19 7.27
C GLU A 5 15.42 -7.76 6.98
N PRO A 6 14.55 -8.68 6.52
CA PRO A 6 13.13 -8.40 6.28
C PRO A 6 12.47 -7.84 7.54
N VAL A 7 11.51 -6.94 7.36
CA VAL A 7 10.81 -6.36 8.51
C VAL A 7 9.81 -7.31 9.16
N GLY A 8 9.48 -8.43 8.49
CA GLY A 8 8.47 -9.40 8.91
C GLY A 8 7.17 -9.25 8.14
N VAL A 9 6.05 -9.16 8.86
CA VAL A 9 4.70 -9.04 8.31
C VAL A 9 4.38 -7.59 7.94
N VAL A 10 4.04 -7.36 6.69
CA VAL A 10 3.63 -6.06 6.14
C VAL A 10 2.11 -6.04 5.93
N GLY A 11 1.41 -5.14 6.60
CA GLY A 11 0.05 -4.78 6.26
C GLY A 11 0.05 -3.72 5.17
N ALA A 12 -0.55 -4.01 4.02
CA ALA A 12 -0.64 -3.09 2.89
C ALA A 12 -2.10 -2.69 2.66
N ILE A 13 -2.39 -1.39 2.62
CA ILE A 13 -3.73 -0.86 2.40
C ILE A 13 -3.65 0.09 1.20
N ILE A 14 -4.41 -0.19 0.15
CA ILE A 14 -4.32 0.51 -1.14
C ILE A 14 -5.64 1.17 -1.55
N PRO A 15 -5.60 2.28 -2.33
CA PRO A 15 -6.78 2.98 -2.82
C PRO A 15 -7.34 2.34 -4.09
N TRP A 16 -8.42 2.93 -4.62
CA TRP A 16 -9.16 2.42 -5.77
C TRP A 16 -8.74 2.97 -7.13
N ASN A 17 -7.95 4.05 -7.18
CA ASN A 17 -7.69 4.81 -8.42
C ASN A 17 -6.75 4.09 -9.41
N TYR A 18 -5.76 3.34 -8.92
CA TYR A 18 -4.89 2.49 -9.75
C TYR A 18 -4.68 1.11 -9.12
N PRO A 19 -5.70 0.24 -9.07
CA PRO A 19 -5.70 -0.96 -8.21
C PRO A 19 -4.51 -1.89 -8.45
N LEU A 20 -4.18 -2.16 -9.72
CA LEU A 20 -3.06 -3.03 -10.08
C LEU A 20 -1.70 -2.39 -9.76
N LEU A 21 -1.53 -1.12 -10.10
CA LEU A 21 -0.26 -0.42 -9.89
C LEU A 21 0.03 -0.22 -8.39
N MET A 22 -0.99 0.12 -7.60
CA MET A 22 -0.87 0.25 -6.15
C MET A 22 -0.52 -1.08 -5.49
N LEU A 23 -1.13 -2.18 -5.95
CA LEU A 23 -0.77 -3.52 -5.52
C LEU A 23 0.70 -3.81 -5.85
N ALA A 24 1.13 -3.60 -7.09
CA ALA A 24 2.50 -3.85 -7.53
C ALA A 24 3.53 -3.05 -6.71
N TRP A 25 3.27 -1.76 -6.46
CA TRP A 25 4.13 -0.90 -5.64
C TRP A 25 4.24 -1.34 -4.17
N LYS A 26 3.26 -2.06 -3.63
CA LYS A 26 3.35 -2.63 -2.28
C LYS A 26 3.98 -4.02 -2.28
N TRP A 27 3.57 -4.88 -3.21
CA TRP A 27 4.03 -6.27 -3.28
C TRP A 27 5.49 -6.37 -3.68
N ALA A 28 5.90 -5.73 -4.77
CA ALA A 28 7.24 -5.88 -5.32
C ALA A 28 8.35 -5.61 -4.27
N PRO A 29 8.40 -4.45 -3.60
CA PRO A 29 9.45 -4.20 -2.61
C PRO A 29 9.31 -5.08 -1.36
N ALA A 30 8.10 -5.41 -0.90
CA ALA A 30 7.91 -6.27 0.27
C ALA A 30 8.41 -7.70 0.01
N LEU A 31 8.04 -8.28 -1.13
CA LEU A 31 8.41 -9.64 -1.51
C LEU A 31 9.90 -9.74 -1.84
N CYS A 32 10.46 -8.77 -2.58
CA CYS A 32 11.89 -8.75 -2.89
C CYS A 32 12.78 -8.64 -1.64
N THR A 33 12.28 -8.03 -0.57
CA THR A 33 13.01 -7.93 0.71
C THR A 33 12.80 -9.14 1.63
N GLY A 34 11.99 -10.12 1.22
CA GLY A 34 11.70 -11.34 2.00
C GLY A 34 10.62 -11.18 3.05
N CYS A 35 9.77 -10.15 2.94
CA CYS A 35 8.63 -9.96 3.83
C CYS A 35 7.41 -10.80 3.40
N THR A 36 6.49 -11.02 4.33
CA THR A 36 5.13 -11.50 4.02
C THR A 36 4.16 -10.32 4.00
N ILE A 37 3.07 -10.45 3.26
CA ILE A 37 2.12 -9.35 3.05
C ILE A 37 0.67 -9.75 3.31
N VAL A 38 -0.03 -8.90 4.04
CA VAL A 38 -1.50 -8.91 4.16
C VAL A 38 -2.02 -7.65 3.48
N LEU A 39 -2.60 -7.80 2.29
CA LEU A 39 -3.13 -6.72 1.48
C LEU A 39 -4.63 -6.55 1.70
N LYS A 40 -5.06 -5.35 2.09
CA LYS A 40 -6.45 -4.91 2.06
C LYS A 40 -6.64 -3.97 0.86
N PRO A 41 -7.30 -4.39 -0.23
CA PRO A 41 -7.65 -3.51 -1.34
C PRO A 41 -8.83 -2.60 -0.97
N ALA A 42 -8.97 -1.47 -1.66
CA ALA A 42 -10.16 -0.63 -1.58
C ALA A 42 -11.43 -1.44 -1.94
N GLU A 43 -12.50 -1.23 -1.18
CA GLU A 43 -13.78 -1.96 -1.34
C GLU A 43 -14.44 -1.73 -2.71
N GLN A 44 -14.13 -0.62 -3.37
CA GLN A 44 -14.63 -0.27 -4.70
C GLN A 44 -13.98 -1.13 -5.81
N THR A 45 -12.73 -1.57 -5.61
CA THR A 45 -11.92 -2.24 -6.64
C THR A 45 -11.17 -3.47 -6.13
N PRO A 46 -11.84 -4.46 -5.51
CA PRO A 46 -11.16 -5.59 -4.88
C PRO A 46 -10.76 -6.69 -5.87
N LEU A 47 -11.45 -6.78 -7.01
CA LEU A 47 -11.37 -7.94 -7.93
C LEU A 47 -9.98 -8.14 -8.51
N THR A 48 -9.31 -7.07 -8.90
CA THR A 48 -7.94 -7.13 -9.44
C THR A 48 -6.97 -7.74 -8.44
N ALA A 49 -7.09 -7.36 -7.15
CA ALA A 49 -6.21 -7.90 -6.11
C ALA A 49 -6.45 -9.40 -5.86
N LEU A 50 -7.71 -9.85 -5.92
CA LEU A 50 -8.06 -11.27 -5.81
C LEU A 50 -7.52 -12.08 -6.98
N TYR A 51 -7.62 -11.56 -8.20
CA TYR A 51 -7.07 -12.22 -9.37
C TYR A 51 -5.53 -12.30 -9.30
N MET A 52 -4.87 -11.22 -8.87
CA MET A 52 -3.42 -11.24 -8.63
C MET A 52 -3.01 -12.24 -7.54
N ALA A 53 -3.84 -12.45 -6.51
CA ALA A 53 -3.59 -13.47 -5.50
C ALA A 53 -3.61 -14.89 -6.10
N GLN A 54 -4.57 -15.18 -6.99
CA GLN A 54 -4.60 -16.44 -7.73
C GLN A 54 -3.35 -16.61 -8.60
N LEU A 55 -2.96 -15.59 -9.36
CA LEU A 55 -1.74 -15.62 -10.17
C LEU A 55 -0.47 -15.80 -9.32
N SER A 56 -0.43 -15.24 -8.11
CA SER A 56 0.72 -15.42 -7.21
C SER A 56 0.88 -16.88 -6.77
N LYS A 57 -0.24 -17.60 -6.61
CA LYS A 57 -0.22 -19.03 -6.31
C LYS A 57 0.29 -19.83 -7.51
N GLU A 58 -0.15 -19.49 -8.72
CA GLU A 58 0.31 -20.11 -9.97
C GLU A 58 1.81 -19.85 -10.21
N ALA A 59 2.30 -18.67 -9.84
CA ALA A 59 3.72 -18.31 -9.91
C ALA A 59 4.59 -19.04 -8.86
N GLY A 60 3.99 -19.80 -7.94
CA GLY A 60 4.71 -20.63 -6.97
C GLY A 60 5.12 -19.93 -5.67
N PHE A 61 4.49 -18.79 -5.33
CA PHE A 61 4.71 -18.21 -4.00
C PHE A 61 4.24 -19.17 -2.90
N PRO A 62 5.02 -19.36 -1.81
CA PRO A 62 4.61 -20.20 -0.70
C PRO A 62 3.30 -19.71 -0.06
N SER A 63 2.50 -20.65 0.42
CA SER A 63 1.26 -20.32 1.14
C SER A 63 1.53 -19.41 2.33
N GLY A 64 0.69 -18.39 2.51
CA GLY A 64 0.82 -17.41 3.60
C GLY A 64 1.78 -16.26 3.33
N VAL A 65 2.62 -16.31 2.28
CA VAL A 65 3.49 -15.18 1.91
C VAL A 65 2.66 -13.99 1.42
N ILE A 66 1.59 -14.26 0.68
CA ILE A 66 0.65 -13.25 0.18
C ILE A 66 -0.74 -13.62 0.66
N SER A 67 -1.38 -12.71 1.38
CA SER A 67 -2.79 -12.79 1.78
C SER A 67 -3.53 -11.55 1.29
N VAL A 68 -4.67 -11.72 0.62
CA VAL A 68 -5.53 -10.61 0.19
C VAL A 68 -6.86 -10.70 0.92
N VAL A 69 -7.22 -9.65 1.65
CA VAL A 69 -8.41 -9.61 2.48
C VAL A 69 -9.24 -8.37 2.12
N PRO A 70 -10.17 -8.48 1.14
CA PRO A 70 -11.11 -7.41 0.84
C PRO A 70 -12.02 -7.12 2.04
N GLY A 71 -12.49 -5.88 2.13
CA GLY A 71 -13.41 -5.44 3.17
C GLY A 71 -13.46 -3.93 3.25
N TYR A 72 -14.12 -3.38 4.26
CA TYR A 72 -14.23 -1.93 4.43
C TYR A 72 -13.04 -1.36 5.20
N GLY A 73 -12.75 -0.07 4.97
CA GLY A 73 -11.70 0.65 5.71
C GLY A 73 -11.88 0.60 7.23
N PRO A 74 -13.03 1.05 7.78
CA PRO A 74 -13.26 1.10 9.23
C PRO A 74 -13.28 -0.26 9.95
N THR A 75 -13.44 -1.37 9.22
CA THR A 75 -13.47 -2.72 9.79
C THR A 75 -12.17 -3.46 9.51
N THR A 76 -12.03 -4.00 8.30
CA THR A 76 -10.86 -4.79 7.90
C THR A 76 -9.58 -3.97 7.89
N GLY A 77 -9.63 -2.72 7.41
CA GLY A 77 -8.48 -1.82 7.41
C GLY A 77 -8.02 -1.46 8.83
N ALA A 78 -8.95 -1.02 9.68
CA ALA A 78 -8.66 -0.67 11.06
C ALA A 78 -8.13 -1.87 11.87
N ALA A 79 -8.72 -3.05 11.71
CA ALA A 79 -8.25 -4.27 12.35
C ALA A 79 -6.81 -4.62 11.94
N LEU A 80 -6.47 -4.49 10.66
CA LEU A 80 -5.12 -4.74 10.17
C LEU A 80 -4.09 -3.77 10.79
N VAL A 81 -4.46 -2.49 10.95
CA VAL A 81 -3.59 -1.47 11.54
C VAL A 81 -3.41 -1.67 13.05
N ALA A 82 -4.47 -2.05 13.77
CA ALA A 82 -4.43 -2.29 15.21
C ALA A 82 -3.72 -3.62 15.59
N ASN A 83 -3.58 -4.55 14.64
CA ASN A 83 -2.99 -5.86 14.88
C ASN A 83 -1.54 -5.74 15.39
N ARG A 84 -1.23 -6.39 16.52
CA ARG A 84 0.07 -6.31 17.21
C ARG A 84 1.14 -7.21 16.58
N ASP A 85 0.75 -8.17 15.74
CA ASP A 85 1.66 -9.08 15.04
C ASP A 85 2.08 -8.55 13.65
N VAL A 86 1.50 -7.42 13.22
CA VAL A 86 1.95 -6.71 12.01
C VAL A 86 3.13 -5.82 12.36
N ASN A 87 4.24 -5.99 11.64
CA ASN A 87 5.49 -5.26 11.91
C ASN A 87 5.57 -3.91 11.18
N LYS A 88 4.87 -3.78 10.04
CA LYS A 88 4.84 -2.54 9.25
C LYS A 88 3.49 -2.33 8.57
N ILE A 89 3.02 -1.08 8.55
CA ILE A 89 1.94 -0.63 7.67
C ILE A 89 2.49 0.19 6.51
N ALA A 90 2.00 -0.10 5.31
CA ALA A 90 2.18 0.72 4.11
C ALA A 90 0.81 1.11 3.56
N PHE A 91 0.45 2.38 3.70
CA PHE A 91 -0.85 2.90 3.30
C PHE A 91 -0.70 3.87 2.14
N THR A 92 -1.67 3.81 1.22
CA THR A 92 -1.89 4.85 0.23
C THR A 92 -3.37 5.24 0.25
N GLY A 93 -3.68 6.54 0.35
CA GLY A 93 -5.06 7.01 0.43
C GLY A 93 -5.18 8.47 0.90
N SER A 94 -6.28 8.81 1.56
CA SER A 94 -6.52 10.19 2.01
C SER A 94 -5.68 10.57 3.22
N THR A 95 -5.35 11.86 3.33
CA THR A 95 -4.60 12.42 4.47
C THR A 95 -5.31 12.18 5.80
N GLU A 96 -6.64 12.30 5.81
CA GLU A 96 -7.47 12.04 6.98
C GLU A 96 -7.29 10.62 7.52
N VAL A 97 -7.40 9.60 6.65
CA VAL A 97 -7.21 8.20 7.05
C VAL A 97 -5.74 7.94 7.42
N GLY A 98 -4.78 8.60 6.75
CA GLY A 98 -3.37 8.55 7.13
C GLY A 98 -3.12 8.92 8.59
N HIS A 99 -3.77 9.97 9.11
CA HIS A 99 -3.68 10.35 10.52
C HIS A 99 -4.23 9.27 11.45
N LEU A 100 -5.37 8.66 11.10
CA LEU A 100 -5.95 7.56 11.87
C LEU A 100 -5.00 6.37 11.95
N ILE A 101 -4.36 6.02 10.82
CA ILE A 101 -3.40 4.91 10.75
C ILE A 101 -2.17 5.18 11.62
N GLN A 102 -1.63 6.40 11.56
CA GLN A 102 -0.46 6.77 12.36
C GLN A 102 -0.78 6.72 13.86
N LYS A 103 -1.96 7.22 14.27
CA LYS A 103 -2.44 7.17 15.65
C LYS A 103 -2.58 5.73 16.14
N GLU A 104 -3.29 4.90 15.39
CA GLU A 104 -3.57 3.51 15.78
C GLU A 104 -2.31 2.63 15.80
N SER A 105 -1.38 2.88 14.87
CA SER A 105 -0.06 2.23 14.89
C SER A 105 0.73 2.63 16.15
N GLY A 106 0.59 3.89 16.57
CA GLY A 106 1.17 4.43 17.79
C GLY A 106 0.64 3.78 19.06
N SER A 107 -0.68 3.58 19.16
CA SER A 107 -1.35 2.98 20.32
C SER A 107 -1.21 1.47 20.43
N SER A 108 -0.94 0.76 19.33
CA SER A 108 -0.91 -0.71 19.30
C SER A 108 0.47 -1.30 19.66
N ASN A 109 1.45 -1.20 18.76
CA ASN A 109 2.77 -1.81 18.93
C ASN A 109 3.91 -0.94 18.39
N LEU A 110 3.65 0.34 18.09
CA LEU A 110 4.63 1.26 17.50
C LEU A 110 5.24 0.74 16.19
N LYS A 111 4.47 -0.03 15.41
CA LYS A 111 4.89 -0.55 14.10
C LYS A 111 5.32 0.57 13.16
N ARG A 112 6.21 0.22 12.23
CA ARG A 112 6.69 1.16 11.20
C ARG A 112 5.55 1.54 10.27
N VAL A 113 5.42 2.82 9.92
CA VAL A 113 4.35 3.32 9.04
C VAL A 113 4.97 4.08 7.86
N SER A 114 4.44 3.86 6.66
CA SER A 114 4.71 4.72 5.49
C SER A 114 3.38 5.12 4.87
N LEU A 115 3.20 6.42 4.61
CA LEU A 115 1.95 7.02 4.18
C LEU A 115 2.18 7.74 2.85
N GLU A 116 1.49 7.29 1.79
CA GLU A 116 1.38 8.02 0.53
C GLU A 116 -0.01 8.66 0.48
N LEU A 117 -0.04 9.99 0.65
CA LEU A 117 -1.28 10.71 0.92
C LEU A 117 -1.69 11.60 -0.26
N GLY A 118 -2.82 12.28 -0.11
CA GLY A 118 -3.28 13.24 -1.11
C GLY A 118 -2.29 14.40 -1.28
N GLY A 119 -2.28 14.96 -2.49
CA GLY A 119 -1.46 16.12 -2.82
C GLY A 119 -2.25 17.15 -3.62
N LYS A 120 -1.73 18.37 -3.64
CA LYS A 120 -2.17 19.44 -4.54
C LYS A 120 -0.96 19.94 -5.32
N SER A 121 -0.49 19.09 -6.22
CA SER A 121 0.75 19.31 -6.97
C SER A 121 0.60 20.49 -7.94
N PRO A 122 1.36 21.58 -7.79
CA PRO A 122 1.34 22.69 -8.75
C PRO A 122 2.14 22.34 -10.00
N LEU A 123 1.70 22.89 -11.14
CA LEU A 123 2.49 22.96 -12.37
C LEU A 123 2.80 24.44 -12.64
N VAL A 124 4.08 24.80 -12.64
CA VAL A 124 4.55 26.17 -12.92
C VAL A 124 5.13 26.20 -14.33
N VAL A 125 4.63 27.11 -15.15
CA VAL A 125 5.02 27.27 -16.55
C VAL A 125 5.58 28.68 -16.72
N PHE A 126 6.79 28.79 -17.29
CA PHE A 126 7.46 30.04 -17.58
C PHE A 126 7.18 30.49 -19.03
N ASP A 127 7.53 31.74 -19.36
CA ASP A 127 7.24 32.36 -20.65
C ASP A 127 8.10 31.82 -21.81
N ASP A 128 9.13 31.04 -21.52
CA ASP A 128 10.03 30.40 -22.48
C ASP A 128 9.59 28.99 -22.90
N VAL A 129 8.45 28.49 -22.39
CA VAL A 129 7.93 27.15 -22.71
C VAL A 129 7.25 27.14 -24.09
N ASP A 130 7.57 26.13 -24.89
CA ASP A 130 6.85 25.85 -26.14
C ASP A 130 5.37 25.52 -25.86
N CYS A 131 4.49 26.37 -26.37
CA CYS A 131 3.05 26.26 -26.20
C CYS A 131 2.47 24.97 -26.80
N GLU A 132 2.99 24.48 -27.94
CA GLU A 132 2.47 23.24 -28.54
C GLU A 132 2.79 22.04 -27.64
N TYR A 133 4.01 22.00 -27.11
CA TYR A 133 4.42 20.98 -26.16
C TYR A 133 3.57 21.00 -24.87
N LEU A 134 3.24 22.19 -24.36
CA LEU A 134 2.47 22.33 -23.11
C LEU A 134 1.03 21.82 -23.24
N ILE A 135 0.35 22.09 -24.35
CA ILE A 135 -1.05 21.70 -24.57
C ILE A 135 -1.20 20.17 -24.60
N HIS A 136 -0.14 19.46 -24.99
CA HIS A 136 -0.12 18.00 -25.12
C HIS A 136 0.41 17.25 -23.89
N ARG A 137 0.79 17.95 -22.82
CA ARG A 137 1.21 17.35 -21.53
C ARG A 137 0.05 17.20 -20.56
#